data_AF-A0A815P8F3-F1
#
_entry.id   AF-A0A815P8F3-F1
#
_cell.length_a   1.000
_cell.length_b   1.000
_cell.length_c   1.000
_cell.angle_alpha   90.00
_cell.angle_beta   90.00
_cell.angle_gamma   90.00
#
_symmetry.space_group_name_H-M   'P 1'
#
loop_
_entity.id
_entity.type
_entity.pdbx_description
1 polymer ?
#
loop_
_entity_poly.entity_id
_entity_poly.type
_entity_poly.pdbx_seq_one_letter_code
_entity_poly.pdbx_strand_id
1 'polypeptide(L)'
;CTLGPGDRKLKKQSQSTTTVTDSSSQTSSKSRQQSVSSSKPVEKPTTDVIHRNLIQEQVDGQTIVNNHQYYCEKCLNETARQFSQPIVVYVTPWNPYGYDAAKLFISKFDYISPVWLSIKRNGVESYEISGTHDIDEKWMMTLRKLKPIIQIVPRIIFEKWPVEHIHALFQSEHEKQKLAGTLAEYTQQHQLDGYVLELLSQFHVFSSCTAIDEVFDKNDFEQLMDHIDGFSIMTYDFPNQKGPGPVAPLEWVPMTMEKFLLSDIESHTVPKLLLGLNFYGYKYDRVLPTSLKPKQQQQQQEQYKYQSLMGRDYIEFLKQHLNSIMIACDTRSHEHVTAIQVKQQQKKLSPNEQPPLPDTIIFYPSLKSIYDRLQLATKLNVGITIWEIGELKKAKKTINNDQYSWTIARFGKNYSFDYVWIQGLCVNINKNDDTLLIEDSTGLGKVHNCTRMPNVWTLIEEGHYIMVAGKLLSIGDSLASTSPVILDAYKIQCINDLPKTEIIWPYEVIDIHQQVYYA
;
A
#
# COMPACT_ATOMS: atom_id res chain seq x y z
N CYS A 1 20.05 3.25 5.11
CA CYS A 1 19.71 1.91 5.64
C CYS A 1 18.28 1.92 6.19
N THR A 2 17.48 0.86 6.03
CA THR A 2 16.13 0.74 6.65
C THR A 2 16.12 -0.21 7.85
N LEU A 3 15.37 0.16 8.90
CA LEU A 3 15.21 -0.61 10.14
C LEU A 3 13.73 -0.89 10.43
N GLY A 4 13.30 -2.16 10.52
CA GLY A 4 11.95 -2.55 10.97
C GLY A 4 11.50 -3.98 10.60
N PRO A 5 10.30 -4.40 11.05
CA PRO A 5 9.85 -5.80 10.98
C PRO A 5 9.42 -6.23 9.56
N GLY A 6 9.80 -7.45 9.15
CA GLY A 6 9.48 -8.02 7.83
C GLY A 6 8.07 -8.63 7.70
N ASP A 7 7.55 -8.62 6.48
CA ASP A 7 6.23 -9.15 6.08
C ASP A 7 6.04 -10.65 6.43
N ARG A 8 4.96 -10.97 7.17
CA ARG A 8 4.57 -12.37 7.50
C ARG A 8 3.49 -12.91 6.55
N LYS A 9 3.79 -14.01 5.85
CA LYS A 9 2.83 -14.77 5.00
C LYS A 9 1.86 -15.65 5.81
N LEU A 10 0.60 -15.68 5.36
CA LEU A 10 -0.54 -16.45 5.87
C LEU A 10 -0.59 -17.90 5.30
N LYS A 11 -0.92 -18.89 6.14
CA LYS A 11 -1.25 -20.28 5.74
C LYS A 11 -2.79 -20.47 5.67
N LYS A 12 -3.32 -21.01 4.57
CA LYS A 12 -4.75 -21.40 4.41
C LYS A 12 -4.92 -22.92 4.62
N GLN A 13 -5.94 -23.33 5.40
CA GLN A 13 -6.46 -24.70 5.50
C GLN A 13 -7.88 -24.77 4.92
N SER A 14 -8.15 -25.83 4.17
CA SER A 14 -9.36 -26.11 3.38
C SER A 14 -10.42 -26.95 4.13
N GLN A 15 -11.62 -27.04 3.53
CA GLN A 15 -12.79 -27.93 3.76
C GLN A 15 -14.06 -27.14 4.14
N SER A 16 -15.28 -27.43 3.69
CA SER A 16 -15.89 -28.28 2.64
C SER A 16 -17.41 -28.02 2.75
N THR A 17 -18.12 -27.97 1.64
CA THR A 17 -19.50 -27.50 1.48
C THR A 17 -20.57 -28.54 1.85
N THR A 18 -21.70 -28.09 2.39
CA THR A 18 -22.98 -28.83 2.32
C THR A 18 -24.14 -27.86 2.12
N THR A 19 -24.88 -28.10 1.05
CA THR A 19 -26.02 -27.37 0.47
C THR A 19 -27.32 -27.60 1.23
N VAL A 20 -28.17 -26.56 1.40
CA VAL A 20 -29.65 -26.66 1.35
C VAL A 20 -30.25 -25.36 0.78
N THR A 21 -31.31 -25.57 0.02
CA THR A 21 -32.03 -24.82 -1.01
C THR A 21 -32.91 -23.64 -0.59
N ASP A 22 -33.09 -22.75 -1.58
CA ASP A 22 -34.03 -21.62 -1.69
C ASP A 22 -35.51 -21.92 -1.45
N SER A 23 -36.24 -20.88 -1.03
CA SER A 23 -37.56 -20.60 -1.61
C SER A 23 -37.86 -19.10 -1.61
N SER A 24 -38.37 -18.66 -2.75
CA SER A 24 -38.59 -17.29 -3.20
C SER A 24 -39.98 -16.76 -2.81
N SER A 25 -40.13 -15.44 -2.71
CA SER A 25 -41.37 -14.77 -3.09
C SER A 25 -41.14 -13.29 -3.41
N GLN A 26 -41.53 -12.92 -4.64
CA GLN A 26 -41.53 -11.59 -5.21
C GLN A 26 -42.71 -10.76 -4.68
N THR A 27 -42.52 -9.47 -4.46
CA THR A 27 -43.58 -8.47 -4.71
C THR A 27 -42.96 -7.12 -5.07
N SER A 28 -43.54 -6.49 -6.09
CA SER A 28 -43.13 -5.26 -6.75
C SER A 28 -43.99 -4.07 -6.30
N SER A 29 -43.41 -2.88 -6.16
CA SER A 29 -44.16 -1.62 -6.25
C SER A 29 -43.26 -0.41 -6.58
N LYS A 30 -43.84 0.56 -7.29
CA LYS A 30 -43.21 1.53 -8.18
C LYS A 30 -42.85 2.87 -7.52
N SER A 31 -41.70 3.41 -7.95
CA SER A 31 -41.24 4.80 -8.16
C SER A 31 -41.90 6.02 -7.49
N ARG A 32 -41.06 6.93 -6.95
CA ARG A 32 -41.24 8.40 -7.08
C ARG A 32 -39.87 9.10 -7.08
N GLN A 33 -39.50 9.70 -8.22
CA GLN A 33 -38.27 10.49 -8.40
C GLN A 33 -38.47 11.92 -7.89
N GLN A 34 -37.55 12.43 -7.07
CA GLN A 34 -37.38 13.86 -6.79
C GLN A 34 -36.01 14.31 -7.29
N SER A 35 -36.01 15.38 -8.08
CA SER A 35 -34.88 15.99 -8.78
C SER A 35 -33.88 16.65 -7.83
N VAL A 36 -32.59 16.34 -7.99
CA VAL A 36 -31.46 16.95 -7.25
C VAL A 36 -31.00 18.21 -8.00
N SER A 37 -30.96 19.34 -7.30
CA SER A 37 -30.43 20.63 -7.75
C SER A 37 -28.90 20.59 -7.90
N SER A 38 -28.38 21.05 -9.04
CA SER A 38 -26.95 21.16 -9.34
C SER A 38 -26.21 22.15 -8.43
N SER A 39 -25.20 21.69 -7.69
CA SER A 39 -24.31 22.54 -6.88
C SER A 39 -23.23 23.23 -7.74
N LYS A 40 -22.90 24.48 -7.40
CA LYS A 40 -21.87 25.31 -8.04
C LYS A 40 -20.45 24.75 -7.79
N PRO A 41 -19.45 25.04 -8.67
CA PRO A 41 -18.07 24.60 -8.47
C PRO A 41 -17.47 25.22 -7.20
N VAL A 42 -16.91 24.37 -6.34
CA VAL A 42 -16.20 24.78 -5.12
C VAL A 42 -14.88 25.44 -5.52
N GLU A 43 -14.66 26.68 -5.05
CA GLU A 43 -13.42 27.43 -5.28
C GLU A 43 -12.24 26.74 -4.57
N LYS A 44 -11.11 26.57 -5.25
CA LYS A 44 -9.93 25.89 -4.68
C LYS A 44 -9.32 26.75 -3.56
N PRO A 45 -8.90 26.13 -2.43
CA PRO A 45 -8.33 26.90 -1.33
C PRO A 45 -6.97 27.49 -1.70
N THR A 46 -6.76 28.74 -1.29
CA THR A 46 -5.51 29.48 -1.53
C THR A 46 -4.55 29.45 -0.34
N THR A 47 -4.95 28.86 0.78
CA THR A 47 -4.17 28.75 2.02
C THR A 47 -3.99 27.28 2.42
N ASP A 48 -2.96 27.01 3.21
CA ASP A 48 -2.65 25.66 3.69
C ASP A 48 -3.63 25.17 4.77
N VAL A 49 -3.46 23.91 5.18
CA VAL A 49 -4.31 23.27 6.20
C VAL A 49 -4.17 23.86 7.60
N ILE A 50 -3.04 24.52 7.90
CA ILE A 50 -2.79 25.19 9.19
C ILE A 50 -3.66 26.45 9.26
N HIS A 51 -3.57 27.31 8.25
CA HIS A 51 -4.35 28.55 8.15
C HIS A 51 -5.86 28.28 8.02
N ARG A 52 -6.23 27.12 7.49
CA ARG A 52 -7.62 26.67 7.40
C ARG A 52 -8.12 25.96 8.66
N ASN A 53 -7.29 25.87 9.71
CA ASN A 53 -7.58 25.23 10.98
C ASN A 53 -8.10 23.78 10.82
N LEU A 54 -7.50 23.00 9.90
CA LEU A 54 -7.92 21.61 9.63
C LEU A 54 -7.11 20.57 10.43
N ILE A 55 -6.12 21.02 11.21
CA ILE A 55 -5.33 20.17 12.09
C ILE A 55 -6.03 20.12 13.45
N GLN A 56 -6.95 19.16 13.62
CA GLN A 56 -7.85 19.08 14.77
C GLN A 56 -7.86 17.67 15.36
N GLU A 57 -8.01 17.57 16.69
CA GLU A 57 -8.27 16.31 17.41
C GLU A 57 -9.73 15.88 17.30
N GLN A 58 -10.62 16.84 17.12
CA GLN A 58 -12.05 16.62 16.91
C GLN A 58 -12.34 16.88 15.44
N VAL A 59 -12.32 15.82 14.63
CA VAL A 59 -12.60 15.88 13.20
C VAL A 59 -13.71 14.90 12.84
N ASP A 60 -14.63 15.32 11.97
CA ASP A 60 -15.66 14.44 11.43
C ASP A 60 -15.30 13.94 10.02
N GLY A 61 -15.93 12.83 9.62
CA GLY A 61 -15.67 12.23 8.31
C GLY A 61 -16.07 13.14 7.15
N GLN A 62 -17.06 14.01 7.34
CA GLN A 62 -17.51 14.96 6.31
C GLN A 62 -16.43 16.01 6.03
N THR A 63 -15.75 16.50 7.06
CA THR A 63 -14.64 17.45 6.97
C THR A 63 -13.48 16.81 6.21
N ILE A 64 -13.12 15.56 6.51
CA ILE A 64 -12.09 14.84 5.77
C ILE A 64 -12.50 14.70 4.29
N VAL A 65 -13.70 14.18 4.02
CA VAL A 65 -14.22 13.97 2.66
C VAL A 65 -14.30 15.27 1.84
N ASN A 66 -14.62 16.38 2.48
CA ASN A 66 -14.72 17.67 1.81
C ASN A 66 -13.36 18.31 1.53
N ASN A 67 -12.30 17.91 2.24
CA ASN A 67 -11.02 18.62 2.20
C ASN A 67 -9.86 17.79 1.65
N HIS A 68 -9.94 16.45 1.62
CA HIS A 68 -8.80 15.58 1.31
C HIS A 68 -8.18 15.79 -0.07
N GLN A 69 -8.93 16.30 -1.05
CA GLN A 69 -8.44 16.54 -2.41
C GLN A 69 -7.76 17.91 -2.57
N TYR A 70 -7.92 18.79 -1.60
CA TYR A 70 -7.50 20.18 -1.71
C TYR A 70 -6.22 20.44 -0.93
N TYR A 71 -5.23 20.97 -1.63
CA TYR A 71 -3.98 21.48 -1.08
C TYR A 71 -3.79 22.94 -1.51
N CYS A 72 -2.88 23.65 -0.86
CA CYS A 72 -2.56 25.03 -1.22
C CYS A 72 -1.69 25.06 -2.49
N GLU A 73 -2.29 25.35 -3.65
CA GLU A 73 -1.56 25.45 -4.93
C GLU A 73 -0.52 26.57 -4.91
N LYS A 74 -0.81 27.69 -4.24
CA LYS A 74 0.13 28.82 -4.10
C LYS A 74 1.39 28.42 -3.32
N CYS A 75 1.21 27.60 -2.29
CA CYS A 75 2.27 27.14 -1.40
C CYS A 75 3.22 26.11 -2.06
N LEU A 76 2.94 25.64 -3.28
CA LEU A 76 3.85 24.76 -4.02
C LEU A 76 5.06 25.51 -4.58
N ASN A 77 4.87 26.81 -4.86
CA ASN A 77 5.89 27.69 -5.44
C ASN A 77 6.68 28.47 -4.37
N GLU A 78 6.34 28.30 -3.10
CA GLU A 78 7.06 28.91 -1.99
C GLU A 78 8.39 28.21 -1.79
N THR A 79 9.46 29.01 -1.66
CA THR A 79 10.83 28.50 -1.50
C THR A 79 11.10 27.99 -0.08
N ALA A 80 10.36 28.47 0.92
CA ALA A 80 10.49 28.06 2.30
C ALA A 80 9.59 26.84 2.59
N ARG A 81 10.21 25.75 3.03
CA ARG A 81 9.47 24.58 3.55
C ARG A 81 9.02 24.83 4.98
N GLN A 82 7.83 24.33 5.34
CA GLN A 82 7.36 24.32 6.72
C GLN A 82 8.17 23.39 7.63
N PHE A 83 8.76 22.35 7.05
CA PHE A 83 9.65 21.42 7.71
C PHE A 83 11.04 21.52 7.08
N SER A 84 12.06 21.84 7.88
CA SER A 84 13.39 22.20 7.40
C SER A 84 14.33 21.01 7.25
N GLN A 85 14.18 20.00 8.10
CA GLN A 85 15.04 18.81 8.13
C GLN A 85 14.85 17.95 6.85
N PRO A 86 15.78 17.03 6.56
CA PRO A 86 15.73 16.20 5.37
C PRO A 86 14.43 15.40 5.25
N ILE A 87 13.89 15.34 4.03
CA ILE A 87 12.70 14.54 3.70
C ILE A 87 13.04 13.53 2.60
N VAL A 88 12.84 12.25 2.90
CA VAL A 88 12.88 11.14 1.94
C VAL A 88 11.46 10.64 1.67
N VAL A 89 11.10 10.43 0.41
CA VAL A 89 9.81 9.83 0.05
C VAL A 89 9.98 8.57 -0.77
N TYR A 90 9.23 7.52 -0.42
CA TYR A 90 9.17 6.30 -1.21
C TYR A 90 8.10 6.41 -2.29
N VAL A 91 8.41 5.89 -3.47
CA VAL A 91 7.50 5.81 -4.62
C VAL A 91 7.49 4.37 -5.14
N THR A 92 6.32 3.77 -5.28
CA THR A 92 6.20 2.35 -5.66
C THR A 92 5.53 2.18 -7.03
N PRO A 93 5.94 1.19 -7.84
CA PRO A 93 5.29 0.89 -9.12
C PRO A 93 3.79 0.53 -8.98
N TRP A 94 3.42 -0.19 -7.92
CA TRP A 94 2.05 -0.64 -7.68
C TRP A 94 1.10 0.47 -7.18
N ASN A 95 1.64 1.64 -6.77
CA ASN A 95 0.86 2.85 -6.51
C ASN A 95 1.30 4.00 -7.44
N PRO A 96 0.94 3.95 -8.73
CA PRO A 96 1.52 4.80 -9.78
C PRO A 96 1.26 6.30 -9.58
N TYR A 97 0.29 6.69 -8.74
CA TYR A 97 0.07 8.09 -8.39
C TYR A 97 1.25 8.71 -7.65
N GLY A 98 2.12 7.90 -7.03
CA GLY A 98 3.30 8.37 -6.32
C GLY A 98 4.26 9.10 -7.25
N TYR A 99 4.32 8.71 -8.52
CA TYR A 99 5.12 9.37 -9.56
C TYR A 99 4.59 10.78 -9.87
N ASP A 100 3.27 10.95 -9.90
CA ASP A 100 2.63 12.25 -10.11
C ASP A 100 2.73 13.14 -8.88
N ALA A 101 2.52 12.57 -7.68
CA ALA A 101 2.70 13.26 -6.41
C ALA A 101 4.14 13.74 -6.23
N ALA A 102 5.13 12.92 -6.60
CA ALA A 102 6.55 13.29 -6.56
C ALA A 102 6.84 14.53 -7.40
N LYS A 103 6.29 14.61 -8.63
CA LYS A 103 6.44 15.80 -9.49
C LYS A 103 5.72 17.01 -8.92
N LEU A 104 4.50 16.82 -8.40
CA LEU A 104 3.66 17.91 -7.90
C LEU A 104 4.22 18.56 -6.64
N PHE A 105 4.75 17.74 -5.72
CA PHE A 105 5.26 18.18 -4.42
C PHE A 105 6.79 18.20 -4.34
N ILE A 106 7.47 18.18 -5.49
CA ILE A 106 8.93 18.07 -5.60
C ILE A 106 9.71 19.10 -4.78
N SER A 107 9.17 20.32 -4.64
CA SER A 107 9.79 21.38 -3.84
C SER A 107 9.91 21.03 -2.35
N LYS A 108 9.12 20.07 -1.87
CA LYS A 108 9.11 19.64 -0.46
C LYS A 108 10.12 18.56 -0.13
N PHE A 109 10.62 17.79 -1.10
CA PHE A 109 11.43 16.60 -0.87
C PHE A 109 12.90 16.85 -1.16
N ASP A 110 13.81 16.24 -0.39
CA ASP A 110 15.25 16.26 -0.68
C ASP A 110 15.69 15.00 -1.42
N TYR A 111 15.06 13.88 -1.07
CA TYR A 111 15.35 12.57 -1.63
C TYR A 111 14.06 11.91 -2.11
N ILE A 112 14.13 11.26 -3.27
CA ILE A 112 13.11 10.37 -3.78
C ILE A 112 13.73 8.97 -3.86
N SER A 113 13.12 8.01 -3.16
CA SER A 113 13.56 6.63 -3.09
C SER A 113 12.56 5.73 -3.82
N PRO A 114 12.67 5.58 -5.16
CA PRO A 114 11.81 4.67 -5.88
C PRO A 114 12.08 3.20 -5.51
N VAL A 115 11.02 2.40 -5.45
CA VAL A 115 11.06 0.99 -5.02
C VAL A 115 11.06 0.07 -6.23
N TRP A 116 12.20 0.02 -6.92
CA TRP A 116 12.38 -0.78 -8.16
C TRP A 116 13.29 -1.97 -7.94
N LEU A 117 14.38 -1.77 -7.20
CA LEU A 117 15.55 -2.62 -7.33
C LEU A 117 15.57 -3.71 -6.26
N SER A 118 16.01 -4.89 -6.67
CA SER A 118 16.51 -5.93 -5.77
C SER A 118 17.87 -6.39 -6.24
N ILE A 119 18.69 -6.92 -5.33
CA ILE A 119 19.98 -7.50 -5.66
C ILE A 119 19.99 -8.97 -5.32
N LYS A 120 20.55 -9.79 -6.20
CA LYS A 120 20.69 -11.23 -6.03
C LYS A 120 22.14 -11.64 -6.19
N ARG A 121 22.56 -12.64 -5.43
CA ARG A 121 23.83 -13.34 -5.63
C ARG A 121 23.56 -14.60 -6.47
N ASN A 122 24.14 -14.67 -7.66
CA ASN A 122 23.96 -15.78 -8.61
C ASN A 122 25.10 -16.82 -8.56
N GLY A 123 26.17 -16.51 -7.84
CA GLY A 123 27.36 -17.35 -7.71
C GLY A 123 28.43 -16.65 -6.89
N VAL A 124 29.63 -17.25 -6.83
CA VAL A 124 30.81 -16.63 -6.20
C VAL A 124 31.12 -15.33 -6.92
N GLU A 125 31.20 -14.22 -6.18
CA GLU A 125 31.54 -12.89 -6.71
C GLU A 125 30.67 -12.47 -7.92
N SER A 126 29.41 -12.90 -7.92
CA SER A 126 28.46 -12.64 -9.00
C SER A 126 27.15 -12.11 -8.44
N TYR A 127 26.95 -10.81 -8.66
CA TYR A 127 25.78 -10.05 -8.21
C TYR A 127 25.03 -9.49 -9.40
N GLU A 128 23.71 -9.62 -9.38
CA GLU A 128 22.82 -9.11 -10.40
C GLU A 128 21.76 -8.20 -9.76
N ILE A 129 21.58 -7.02 -10.34
CA ILE A 129 20.51 -6.09 -9.97
C ILE A 129 19.29 -6.44 -10.84
N SER A 130 18.18 -6.74 -10.18
CA SER A 130 16.88 -7.05 -10.76
C SER A 130 15.90 -5.88 -10.57
N GLY A 131 14.75 -5.93 -11.26
CA GLY A 131 13.73 -4.86 -11.21
C GLY A 131 14.07 -3.64 -12.07
N THR A 132 15.04 -3.79 -12.99
CA THR A 132 15.52 -2.71 -13.85
C THR A 132 14.49 -2.21 -14.87
N HIS A 133 13.49 -3.03 -15.19
CA HIS A 133 12.39 -2.68 -16.10
C HIS A 133 11.45 -1.61 -15.53
N ASP A 134 11.42 -1.42 -14.20
CA ASP A 134 10.61 -0.40 -13.54
C ASP A 134 11.25 1.00 -13.56
N ILE A 135 12.50 1.11 -14.02
CA ILE A 135 13.21 2.39 -14.08
C ILE A 135 12.57 3.29 -15.14
N ASP A 136 12.05 4.43 -14.69
CA ASP A 136 11.53 5.47 -15.56
C ASP A 136 12.53 6.64 -15.68
N GLU A 137 13.47 6.53 -16.62
CA GLU A 137 14.47 7.56 -16.89
C GLU A 137 13.84 8.91 -17.27
N LYS A 138 12.70 8.90 -17.98
CA LYS A 138 12.00 10.12 -18.38
C LYS A 138 11.40 10.83 -17.17
N TRP A 139 10.86 10.06 -16.23
CA TRP A 139 10.38 10.59 -14.96
C TRP A 139 11.53 11.16 -14.13
N MET A 140 12.66 10.46 -14.01
CA MET A 140 13.85 10.97 -13.31
C MET A 140 14.35 12.28 -13.91
N MET A 141 14.46 12.36 -15.24
CA MET A 141 14.81 13.60 -15.95
C MET A 141 13.80 14.73 -15.68
N THR A 142 12.51 14.40 -15.61
CA THR A 142 11.46 15.37 -15.27
C THR A 142 11.64 15.92 -13.86
N LEU A 143 11.92 15.06 -12.87
CA LEU A 143 12.18 15.48 -11.50
C LEU A 143 13.39 16.41 -11.42
N ARG A 144 14.51 16.02 -12.04
CA ARG A 144 15.74 16.84 -12.08
C ARG A 144 15.52 18.17 -12.82
N LYS A 145 14.66 18.21 -13.83
CA LYS A 145 14.27 19.48 -14.49
C LYS A 145 13.48 20.39 -13.55
N LEU A 146 12.60 19.83 -12.72
CA LEU A 146 11.78 20.59 -11.78
C LEU A 146 12.59 21.07 -10.56
N LYS A 147 13.49 20.22 -10.05
CA LYS A 147 14.41 20.54 -8.95
C LYS A 147 15.79 19.94 -9.25
N PRO A 148 16.75 20.72 -9.81
CA PRO A 148 18.06 20.20 -10.20
C PRO A 148 18.88 19.57 -9.08
N ILE A 149 18.62 19.94 -7.83
CA ILE A 149 19.30 19.43 -6.64
C ILE A 149 18.61 18.20 -6.01
N ILE A 150 17.52 17.70 -6.58
CA ILE A 150 16.83 16.52 -6.03
C ILE A 150 17.74 15.29 -6.11
N GLN A 151 17.80 14.51 -5.05
CA GLN A 151 18.54 13.24 -5.04
C GLN A 151 17.59 12.06 -5.26
N ILE A 152 17.94 11.19 -6.20
CA ILE A 152 17.21 9.98 -6.54
C ILE A 152 18.03 8.79 -6.04
N VAL A 153 17.55 8.18 -4.96
CA VAL A 153 18.25 7.14 -4.20
C VAL A 153 17.38 5.88 -4.12
N PRO A 154 17.31 5.05 -5.18
CA PRO A 154 16.41 3.91 -5.20
C PRO A 154 16.61 2.98 -4.01
N ARG A 155 15.51 2.44 -3.51
CA ARG A 155 15.56 1.37 -2.52
C ARG A 155 16.06 0.11 -3.21
N ILE A 156 17.06 -0.53 -2.62
CA ILE A 156 17.53 -1.84 -3.06
C ILE A 156 17.41 -2.85 -1.93
N ILE A 157 16.70 -3.95 -2.20
CA ILE A 157 16.45 -5.01 -1.23
C ILE A 157 17.25 -6.28 -1.57
N PHE A 158 17.76 -6.94 -0.54
CA PHE A 158 18.44 -8.24 -0.62
C PHE A 158 17.40 -9.37 -0.60
N GLU A 159 16.52 -9.40 -1.60
CA GLU A 159 15.31 -10.22 -1.55
C GLU A 159 15.60 -11.73 -1.46
N LYS A 160 15.16 -12.38 -0.36
CA LYS A 160 15.17 -13.85 -0.18
C LYS A 160 16.58 -14.46 -0.29
N TRP A 161 17.59 -13.77 0.21
CA TRP A 161 18.93 -14.34 0.24
C TRP A 161 18.99 -15.55 1.18
N PRO A 162 19.47 -16.71 0.70
CA PRO A 162 19.69 -17.85 1.58
C PRO A 162 20.88 -17.58 2.50
N VAL A 163 20.95 -18.33 3.61
CA VAL A 163 21.95 -18.14 4.69
C VAL A 163 23.37 -18.16 4.15
N GLU A 164 23.64 -19.10 3.27
CA GLU A 164 24.93 -19.29 2.61
C GLU A 164 25.38 -18.06 1.82
N HIS A 165 24.47 -17.30 1.20
CA HIS A 165 24.81 -16.10 0.44
C HIS A 165 25.16 -14.94 1.38
N ILE A 166 24.39 -14.80 2.45
CA ILE A 166 24.66 -13.84 3.52
C ILE A 166 26.03 -14.16 4.13
N HIS A 167 26.25 -15.42 4.53
CA HIS A 167 27.51 -15.85 5.12
C HIS A 167 28.72 -15.61 4.19
N ALA A 168 28.60 -15.93 2.90
CA ALA A 168 29.66 -15.66 1.92
C ALA A 168 30.00 -14.16 1.85
N LEU A 169 29.00 -13.28 1.85
CA LEU A 169 29.20 -11.84 1.83
C LEU A 169 29.91 -11.33 3.09
N PHE A 170 29.56 -11.85 4.28
CA PHE A 170 30.19 -11.40 5.53
C PHE A 170 31.64 -11.88 5.69
N GLN A 171 31.95 -13.08 5.21
CA GLN A 171 33.26 -13.71 5.40
C GLN A 171 34.32 -13.33 4.36
N SER A 172 33.92 -12.83 3.18
CA SER A 172 34.84 -12.54 2.08
C SER A 172 34.91 -11.06 1.74
N GLU A 173 36.10 -10.47 1.88
CA GLU A 173 36.35 -9.10 1.41
C GLU A 173 36.18 -8.95 -0.10
N HIS A 174 36.51 -10.00 -0.88
CA HIS A 174 36.30 -9.99 -2.32
C HIS A 174 34.81 -9.95 -2.68
N GLU A 175 33.96 -10.68 -1.95
CA GLU A 175 32.50 -10.64 -2.12
C GLU A 175 31.95 -9.24 -1.80
N LYS A 176 32.41 -8.61 -0.71
CA LYS A 176 32.03 -7.23 -0.34
C LYS A 176 32.45 -6.22 -1.40
N GLN A 177 33.69 -6.30 -1.87
CA GLN A 177 34.22 -5.42 -2.92
C GLN A 177 33.45 -5.60 -4.23
N LYS A 178 33.11 -6.84 -4.58
CA LYS A 178 32.39 -7.12 -5.82
C LYS A 178 30.95 -6.61 -5.75
N LEU A 179 30.27 -6.81 -4.63
CA LEU A 179 28.94 -6.23 -4.38
C LEU A 179 28.99 -4.69 -4.46
N ALA A 180 29.95 -4.07 -3.76
CA ALA A 180 30.12 -2.62 -3.78
C ALA A 180 30.42 -2.09 -5.19
N GLY A 181 31.27 -2.79 -5.95
CA GLY A 181 31.58 -2.47 -7.34
C GLY A 181 30.34 -2.54 -8.25
N THR A 182 29.54 -3.62 -8.13
CA THR A 182 28.28 -3.76 -8.89
C THR A 182 27.31 -2.62 -8.59
N LEU A 183 27.15 -2.24 -7.32
CA LEU A 183 26.30 -1.11 -6.94
C LEU A 183 26.84 0.23 -7.48
N ALA A 184 28.14 0.47 -7.35
CA ALA A 184 28.77 1.70 -7.81
C ALA A 184 28.67 1.86 -9.34
N GLU A 185 29.00 0.81 -10.11
CA GLU A 185 28.86 0.80 -11.56
C GLU A 185 27.43 1.10 -12.00
N TYR A 186 26.44 0.52 -11.31
CA TYR A 186 25.04 0.72 -11.63
C TYR A 186 24.56 2.15 -11.36
N THR A 187 24.98 2.78 -10.25
CA THR A 187 24.65 4.20 -10.00
C THR A 187 25.19 5.11 -11.10
N GLN A 188 26.41 4.86 -11.56
CA GLN A 188 27.04 5.64 -12.63
C GLN A 188 26.30 5.45 -13.96
N GLN A 189 25.96 4.22 -14.32
CA GLN A 189 25.26 3.89 -15.57
C GLN A 189 23.87 4.56 -15.64
N HIS A 190 23.13 4.56 -14.55
CA HIS A 190 21.75 5.06 -14.51
C HIS A 190 21.58 6.45 -13.91
N GLN A 191 22.68 7.18 -13.65
CA GLN A 191 22.67 8.52 -13.07
C GLN A 191 21.84 8.58 -11.77
N LEU A 192 22.06 7.60 -10.89
CA LEU A 192 21.45 7.56 -9.57
C LEU A 192 22.38 8.25 -8.57
N ASP A 193 21.82 8.87 -7.53
CA ASP A 193 22.60 9.62 -6.54
C ASP A 193 22.99 8.76 -5.32
N GLY A 194 22.60 7.48 -5.30
CA GLY A 194 22.90 6.53 -4.24
C GLY A 194 21.81 5.48 -4.08
N TYR A 195 21.74 4.86 -2.90
CA TYR A 195 20.74 3.84 -2.58
C TYR A 195 20.20 3.98 -1.16
N VAL A 196 18.94 3.57 -1.00
CA VAL A 196 18.45 3.15 0.30
C VAL A 196 18.61 1.63 0.42
N LEU A 197 19.65 1.19 1.14
CA LEU A 197 19.89 -0.24 1.39
C LEU A 197 18.88 -0.80 2.38
N GLU A 198 18.13 -1.81 1.97
CA GLU A 198 17.27 -2.63 2.83
C GLU A 198 17.86 -4.03 2.98
N LEU A 199 18.60 -4.20 4.06
CA LEU A 199 19.34 -5.42 4.38
C LEU A 199 18.78 -6.09 5.64
N LEU A 200 18.51 -5.32 6.70
CA LEU A 200 18.24 -5.83 8.04
C LEU A 200 16.90 -6.58 8.18
N SER A 201 15.90 -6.26 7.35
CA SER A 201 14.62 -6.99 7.31
C SER A 201 14.81 -8.46 6.90
N GLN A 202 15.87 -8.79 6.16
CA GLN A 202 16.18 -10.16 5.74
C GLN A 202 16.79 -11.01 6.87
N PHE A 203 17.34 -10.38 7.90
CA PHE A 203 17.96 -11.08 9.04
C PHE A 203 16.94 -11.52 10.08
N HIS A 204 15.71 -10.97 10.03
CA HIS A 204 14.61 -11.41 10.92
C HIS A 204 14.21 -12.87 10.72
N VAL A 205 14.51 -13.48 9.57
CA VAL A 205 14.28 -14.92 9.33
C VAL A 205 15.18 -15.80 10.22
N PHE A 206 16.29 -15.26 10.73
CA PHE A 206 17.25 -15.98 11.58
C PHE A 206 16.90 -15.93 13.07
N SER A 207 16.11 -14.95 13.47
CA SER A 207 15.80 -14.67 14.87
C SER A 207 14.40 -15.13 15.23
N SER A 208 14.17 -16.44 15.25
CA SER A 208 12.94 -17.00 15.83
C SER A 208 12.82 -16.78 17.35
N CYS A 209 13.84 -16.17 17.99
CA CYS A 209 13.92 -16.01 19.44
C CYS A 209 14.29 -14.60 19.95
N THR A 210 14.50 -13.58 19.11
CA THR A 210 15.04 -12.30 19.61
C THR A 210 14.25 -11.09 19.13
N ALA A 211 14.03 -10.13 20.04
CA ALA A 211 13.30 -8.89 19.75
C ALA A 211 14.08 -8.03 18.74
N ILE A 212 13.41 -7.10 18.07
CA ILE A 212 14.03 -6.13 17.12
C ILE A 212 15.27 -5.44 17.73
N ASP A 213 15.27 -5.27 19.04
CA ASP A 213 16.37 -4.70 19.83
C ASP A 213 17.69 -5.51 19.77
N GLU A 214 17.69 -6.73 19.24
CA GLU A 214 18.88 -7.57 19.10
C GLU A 214 19.44 -7.65 17.66
N VAL A 215 18.76 -7.07 16.66
CA VAL A 215 19.20 -7.13 15.24
C VAL A 215 19.98 -5.88 14.83
N PHE A 216 19.72 -4.73 15.47
CA PHE A 216 20.42 -3.48 15.22
C PHE A 216 20.37 -2.59 16.47
N ASP A 217 21.52 -2.35 17.10
CA ASP A 217 21.60 -1.60 18.34
C ASP A 217 22.36 -0.27 18.20
N LYS A 218 22.57 0.42 19.33
CA LYS A 218 23.29 1.70 19.37
C LYS A 218 24.75 1.56 18.93
N ASN A 219 25.41 0.46 19.24
CA ASN A 219 26.80 0.21 18.88
C ASN A 219 26.95 -0.05 17.37
N ASP A 220 25.97 -0.72 16.74
CA ASP A 220 25.92 -0.83 15.28
C ASP A 220 25.73 0.55 14.63
N PHE A 221 24.84 1.37 15.19
CA PHE A 221 24.60 2.73 14.72
C PHE A 221 25.86 3.60 14.81
N GLU A 222 26.56 3.60 15.95
CA GLU A 222 27.80 4.35 16.16
C GLU A 222 28.93 3.91 15.21
N GLN A 223 29.01 2.64 14.83
CA GLN A 223 30.00 2.17 13.85
C GLN A 223 29.65 2.56 12.41
N LEU A 224 28.36 2.65 12.08
CA LEU A 224 27.92 2.92 10.72
C LEU A 224 27.71 4.40 10.41
N MET A 225 27.53 5.23 11.44
CA MET A 225 27.13 6.63 11.26
C MET A 225 28.12 7.41 10.38
N ASP A 226 29.41 7.12 10.42
CA ASP A 226 30.43 7.81 9.61
C ASP A 226 30.45 7.37 8.14
N HIS A 227 29.76 6.28 7.82
CA HIS A 227 29.74 5.68 6.48
C HIS A 227 28.39 5.82 5.77
N ILE A 228 27.36 6.34 6.44
CA ILE A 228 25.99 6.40 5.95
C ILE A 228 25.44 7.83 6.03
N ASP A 229 24.82 8.31 4.95
CA ASP A 229 24.21 9.64 4.89
C ASP A 229 22.92 9.74 5.73
N GLY A 230 22.17 8.64 5.83
CA GLY A 230 20.96 8.58 6.64
C GLY A 230 20.40 7.18 6.95
N PHE A 231 19.68 7.12 8.07
CA PHE A 231 18.98 5.96 8.60
C PHE A 231 17.49 6.21 8.53
N SER A 232 16.80 5.47 7.66
CA SER A 232 15.34 5.47 7.57
C SER A 232 14.77 4.49 8.59
N ILE A 233 14.33 5.01 9.73
CA ILE A 233 13.77 4.20 10.80
C ILE A 233 12.29 4.03 10.56
N MET A 234 11.82 2.78 10.41
CA MET A 234 10.39 2.48 10.23
C MET A 234 9.68 2.58 11.58
N THR A 235 9.43 3.82 12.04
CA THR A 235 8.68 4.13 13.27
C THR A 235 7.16 4.02 13.06
N TYR A 236 6.75 2.96 12.37
CA TYR A 236 5.38 2.56 12.09
C TYR A 236 5.31 1.02 12.07
N ASP A 237 4.13 0.45 11.85
CA ASP A 237 3.86 -0.98 12.04
C ASP A 237 4.21 -1.45 13.45
N PHE A 238 3.78 -0.67 14.43
CA PHE A 238 3.93 -1.00 15.84
C PHE A 238 3.44 -2.43 16.12
N PRO A 239 4.26 -3.27 16.78
CA PRO A 239 3.97 -4.70 16.97
C PRO A 239 2.78 -4.90 17.92
N ASN A 240 1.56 -4.81 17.38
CA ASN A 240 0.36 -5.01 18.14
C ASN A 240 -0.05 -6.48 18.14
N GLN A 241 0.31 -7.20 19.20
CA GLN A 241 0.10 -8.65 19.31
C GLN A 241 -1.33 -9.05 19.72
N LYS A 242 -2.19 -8.10 20.10
CA LYS A 242 -3.44 -8.39 20.82
C LYS A 242 -4.72 -7.90 20.14
N GLY A 243 -4.66 -7.39 18.91
CA GLY A 243 -5.85 -6.98 18.15
C GLY A 243 -5.68 -5.64 17.45
N PRO A 244 -6.78 -4.92 17.19
CA PRO A 244 -6.75 -3.57 16.62
C PRO A 244 -5.94 -2.60 17.47
N GLY A 245 -5.19 -1.69 16.84
CA GLY A 245 -4.51 -0.61 17.55
C GLY A 245 -3.72 0.31 16.62
N PRO A 246 -3.05 1.32 17.21
CA PRO A 246 -2.39 2.38 16.46
C PRO A 246 -1.25 1.83 15.60
N VAL A 247 -1.02 2.48 14.47
CA VAL A 247 0.02 2.08 13.51
C VAL A 247 1.41 2.52 13.98
N ALA A 248 1.49 3.70 14.58
CA ALA A 248 2.73 4.37 14.95
C ALA A 248 2.57 5.20 16.25
N PRO A 249 2.10 4.64 17.37
CA PRO A 249 1.74 5.41 18.57
C PRO A 249 2.82 6.40 19.02
N LEU A 250 2.44 7.66 19.23
CA LEU A 250 3.38 8.75 19.51
C LEU A 250 4.16 8.57 20.82
N GLU A 251 3.68 7.79 21.79
CA GLU A 251 4.46 7.45 23.00
C GLU A 251 5.62 6.47 22.71
N TRP A 252 5.51 5.66 21.65
CA TRP A 252 6.52 4.67 21.26
C TRP A 252 7.57 5.24 20.29
N VAL A 253 7.14 6.10 19.37
CA VAL A 253 8.04 6.72 18.38
C VAL A 253 9.30 7.36 19.00
N PRO A 254 9.22 8.25 20.03
CA PRO A 254 10.41 8.85 20.63
C PRO A 254 11.27 7.80 21.33
N MET A 255 10.70 6.80 21.99
CA MET A 255 11.47 5.72 22.62
C MET A 255 12.30 4.93 21.59
N THR A 256 11.77 4.74 20.38
CA THR A 256 12.52 4.11 19.28
C THR A 256 13.64 5.01 18.77
N MET A 257 13.37 6.31 18.62
CA MET A 257 14.37 7.27 18.13
C MET A 257 15.48 7.52 19.15
N GLU A 258 15.15 7.65 20.44
CA GLU A 258 16.07 7.96 21.53
C GLU A 258 17.15 6.88 21.74
N LYS A 259 16.91 5.64 21.32
CA LYS A 259 17.95 4.58 21.31
C LYS A 259 19.17 4.96 20.47
N PHE A 260 18.96 5.76 19.43
CA PHE A 260 19.99 6.16 18.47
C PHE A 260 20.37 7.64 18.57
N LEU A 261 19.69 8.42 19.41
CA LEU A 261 20.06 9.81 19.69
C LEU A 261 21.31 9.82 20.58
N LEU A 262 22.42 10.24 19.99
CA LEU A 262 23.70 10.34 20.69
C LEU A 262 23.73 11.64 21.49
N SER A 263 24.00 11.53 22.79
CA SER A 263 24.02 12.64 23.75
C SER A 263 25.04 13.74 23.43
N ASP A 264 26.07 13.42 22.66
CA ASP A 264 27.28 14.24 22.51
C ASP A 264 27.57 14.70 21.07
N ILE A 265 26.65 14.54 20.12
CA ILE A 265 26.86 15.03 18.74
C ILE A 265 26.43 16.49 18.63
N GLU A 266 27.33 17.37 19.04
CA GLU A 266 27.22 18.81 18.78
C GLU A 266 27.59 19.19 17.31
N SER A 267 28.03 18.24 16.45
CA SER A 267 28.81 18.62 15.26
C SER A 267 28.39 18.11 13.87
N HIS A 268 27.21 17.54 13.65
CA HIS A 268 26.81 17.14 12.28
C HIS A 268 25.63 17.96 11.76
N THR A 269 25.93 18.75 10.72
CA THR A 269 25.07 19.78 10.11
C THR A 269 23.84 19.25 9.38
N VAL A 270 23.60 17.93 9.37
CA VAL A 270 22.41 17.30 8.78
C VAL A 270 21.95 16.15 9.69
N PRO A 271 20.65 16.05 10.02
CA PRO A 271 20.14 14.90 10.75
C PRO A 271 20.29 13.60 9.98
N LYS A 272 21.12 12.68 10.48
CA LYS A 272 21.28 11.33 9.91
C LYS A 272 20.14 10.39 10.27
N LEU A 273 19.37 10.70 11.31
CA LEU A 273 18.18 9.94 11.68
C LEU A 273 16.95 10.48 10.96
N LEU A 274 16.15 9.59 10.39
CA LEU A 274 14.94 9.91 9.67
C LEU A 274 13.77 9.13 10.29
N LEU A 275 12.83 9.86 10.87
CA LEU A 275 11.62 9.32 11.48
C LEU A 275 10.62 8.88 10.39
N GLY A 276 10.20 7.63 10.42
CA GLY A 276 9.28 7.05 9.46
C GLY A 276 7.82 7.45 9.68
N LEU A 277 7.15 7.83 8.60
CA LEU A 277 5.73 8.16 8.54
C LEU A 277 5.02 7.19 7.58
N ASN A 278 3.98 6.52 8.06
CA ASN A 278 3.07 5.73 7.24
C ASN A 278 1.99 6.62 6.60
N PHE A 279 1.80 6.51 5.29
CA PHE A 279 0.69 7.12 4.53
C PHE A 279 -0.40 6.10 4.15
N TYR A 280 -0.31 4.90 4.72
CA TYR A 280 -1.35 3.87 4.73
C TYR A 280 -1.85 3.66 6.17
N GLY A 281 -2.94 2.90 6.29
CA GLY A 281 -3.53 2.50 7.57
C GLY A 281 -3.89 1.03 7.61
N TYR A 282 -4.56 0.63 8.69
CA TYR A 282 -5.10 -0.72 8.87
C TYR A 282 -6.60 -0.68 9.14
N LYS A 283 -7.33 -1.58 8.48
CA LYS A 283 -8.74 -1.86 8.73
C LYS A 283 -8.89 -3.21 9.41
N TYR A 284 -9.66 -3.22 10.48
CA TYR A 284 -9.98 -4.38 11.30
C TYR A 284 -11.48 -4.62 11.27
N ASP A 285 -11.91 -5.78 10.77
CA ASP A 285 -13.31 -6.20 10.77
C ASP A 285 -13.53 -7.34 11.77
N ARG A 286 -14.52 -7.19 12.63
CA ARG A 286 -14.85 -8.16 13.70
C ARG A 286 -15.36 -9.46 13.09
N VAL A 287 -14.79 -10.60 13.49
CA VAL A 287 -15.29 -11.93 13.12
C VAL A 287 -16.31 -12.39 14.16
N LEU A 288 -17.55 -12.63 13.75
CA LEU A 288 -18.61 -13.08 14.66
C LEU A 288 -18.48 -14.59 14.98
N PRO A 289 -18.80 -15.04 16.21
CA PRO A 289 -18.61 -16.43 16.65
C PRO A 289 -19.35 -17.49 15.81
N THR A 290 -20.44 -17.12 15.13
CA THR A 290 -21.24 -18.02 14.28
C THR A 290 -20.49 -18.53 13.03
N SER A 291 -19.31 -17.97 12.74
CA SER A 291 -18.45 -18.39 11.62
C SER A 291 -17.39 -19.44 12.01
N LEU A 292 -17.27 -19.80 13.29
CA LEU A 292 -16.17 -20.61 13.83
C LEU A 292 -16.58 -22.08 14.08
N LYS A 293 -15.72 -23.03 13.72
CA LYS A 293 -15.94 -24.47 13.97
C LYS A 293 -15.99 -24.76 15.50
N PRO A 294 -16.80 -25.73 15.99
CA PRO A 294 -17.08 -25.93 17.43
C PRO A 294 -15.85 -26.12 18.34
N LYS A 295 -14.73 -26.61 17.80
CA LYS A 295 -13.48 -26.82 18.56
C LYS A 295 -12.69 -25.53 18.86
N GLN A 296 -13.03 -24.41 18.24
CA GLN A 296 -12.38 -23.10 18.49
C GLN A 296 -13.15 -22.24 19.51
N GLN A 297 -14.30 -22.70 19.99
CA GLN A 297 -15.15 -21.94 20.90
C GLN A 297 -14.66 -21.91 22.35
N GLN A 298 -13.62 -22.68 22.71
CA GLN A 298 -13.10 -22.76 24.09
C GLN A 298 -11.90 -21.86 24.40
N GLN A 299 -11.44 -21.03 23.45
CA GLN A 299 -10.47 -19.96 23.68
C GLN A 299 -10.91 -18.69 22.92
N GLN A 300 -12.06 -18.12 23.29
CA GLN A 300 -12.63 -16.97 22.58
C GLN A 300 -11.93 -15.66 22.99
N GLN A 301 -10.83 -15.33 22.32
CA GLN A 301 -10.53 -13.92 22.04
C GLN A 301 -11.27 -13.56 20.76
N GLU A 302 -12.05 -12.48 20.79
CA GLU A 302 -12.71 -11.92 19.61
C GLU A 302 -11.64 -11.58 18.56
N GLN A 303 -11.65 -12.28 17.43
CA GLN A 303 -10.62 -12.14 16.41
C GLN A 303 -11.07 -11.12 15.36
N TYR A 304 -10.30 -10.05 15.19
CA TYR A 304 -10.47 -9.16 14.05
C TYR A 304 -9.69 -9.71 12.85
N LYS A 305 -10.28 -9.66 11.66
CA LYS A 305 -9.54 -9.79 10.41
C LYS A 305 -8.92 -8.43 10.07
N TYR A 306 -7.62 -8.39 9.82
CA TYR A 306 -6.91 -7.16 9.48
C TYR A 306 -6.55 -7.12 7.98
N GLN A 307 -6.50 -5.91 7.42
CA GLN A 307 -6.00 -5.64 6.07
C GLN A 307 -5.40 -4.23 6.00
N SER A 308 -4.40 -4.04 5.14
CA SER A 308 -3.87 -2.72 4.81
C SER A 308 -4.93 -1.87 4.11
N LEU A 309 -4.90 -0.56 4.32
CA LEU A 309 -5.87 0.39 3.82
C LEU A 309 -5.16 1.61 3.24
N MET A 310 -5.36 1.87 1.95
CA MET A 310 -4.84 3.07 1.29
C MET A 310 -5.81 4.25 1.45
N GLY A 311 -5.33 5.47 1.22
CA GLY A 311 -6.12 6.69 1.37
C GLY A 311 -7.34 6.74 0.46
N ARG A 312 -7.25 6.20 -0.76
CA ARG A 312 -8.42 6.04 -1.63
C ARG A 312 -9.53 5.20 -0.98
N ASP A 313 -9.16 4.09 -0.36
CA ASP A 313 -10.08 3.13 0.24
C ASP A 313 -10.66 3.71 1.54
N TYR A 314 -9.84 4.43 2.30
CA TYR A 314 -10.29 5.16 3.49
C TYR A 314 -11.34 6.24 3.16
N ILE A 315 -11.10 7.05 2.13
CA ILE A 315 -12.07 8.08 1.71
C ILE A 315 -13.37 7.45 1.21
N GLU A 316 -13.30 6.35 0.46
CA GLU A 316 -14.49 5.65 -0.02
C GLU A 316 -15.28 5.03 1.13
N PHE A 317 -14.59 4.43 2.11
CA PHE A 317 -15.19 3.98 3.36
C PHE A 317 -15.90 5.11 4.11
N LEU A 318 -15.25 6.27 4.28
CA LEU A 318 -15.88 7.43 4.93
C LEU A 318 -17.16 7.84 4.20
N LYS A 319 -17.13 7.97 2.87
CA LYS A 319 -18.29 8.35 2.04
C LYS A 319 -19.46 7.38 2.18
N GLN A 320 -19.19 6.08 2.23
CA GLN A 320 -20.23 5.05 2.37
C GLN A 320 -20.88 5.05 3.75
N HIS A 321 -20.15 5.47 4.78
CA HIS A 321 -20.56 5.30 6.17
C HIS A 321 -20.65 6.62 6.97
N LEU A 322 -20.70 7.79 6.31
CA LEU A 322 -20.71 9.12 6.96
C LEU A 322 -21.66 9.23 8.15
N ASN A 323 -22.84 8.62 8.08
CA ASN A 323 -23.89 8.70 9.11
C ASN A 323 -23.76 7.65 10.23
N SER A 324 -22.78 6.75 10.14
CA SER A 324 -22.61 5.61 11.05
C SER A 324 -21.20 5.48 11.63
N ILE A 325 -20.25 6.27 11.14
CA ILE A 325 -18.88 6.30 11.67
C ILE A 325 -18.78 7.19 12.91
N MET A 326 -17.89 6.79 13.81
CA MET A 326 -17.34 7.63 14.86
C MET A 326 -15.85 7.81 14.58
N ILE A 327 -15.35 9.04 14.66
CA ILE A 327 -13.92 9.32 14.58
C ILE A 327 -13.50 9.94 15.91
N ALA A 328 -12.47 9.40 16.54
CA ALA A 328 -11.93 9.92 17.79
C ALA A 328 -10.40 9.93 17.73
N CYS A 329 -9.78 11.00 18.22
CA CYS A 329 -8.34 11.03 18.43
C CYS A 329 -8.00 10.34 19.75
N ASP A 330 -7.17 9.30 19.71
CA ASP A 330 -6.60 8.71 20.91
C ASP A 330 -5.42 9.57 21.38
N THR A 331 -5.53 10.13 22.58
CA THR A 331 -4.60 11.13 23.11
C THR A 331 -3.23 10.57 23.47
N ARG A 332 -3.06 9.25 23.58
CA ARG A 332 -1.74 8.63 23.85
C ARG A 332 -0.98 8.34 22.56
N SER A 333 -1.64 7.74 21.59
CA SER A 333 -1.05 7.43 20.29
C SER A 333 -1.01 8.63 19.34
N HIS A 334 -1.81 9.68 19.60
CA HIS A 334 -2.04 10.80 18.71
C HIS A 334 -2.44 10.32 17.30
N GLU A 335 -3.33 9.34 17.25
CA GLU A 335 -3.92 8.80 16.02
C GLU A 335 -5.44 8.89 16.08
N HIS A 336 -6.04 9.14 14.92
CA HIS A 336 -7.49 9.04 14.79
C HIS A 336 -7.90 7.60 14.55
N VAL A 337 -8.89 7.17 15.31
CA VAL A 337 -9.55 5.87 15.16
C VAL A 337 -10.92 6.10 14.57
N THR A 338 -11.19 5.48 13.43
CA THR A 338 -12.53 5.46 12.82
C THR A 338 -13.20 4.14 13.15
N ALA A 339 -14.37 4.17 13.79
CA ALA A 339 -15.11 2.98 14.20
C ALA A 339 -16.54 3.00 13.66
N ILE A 340 -17.07 1.81 13.32
CA ILE A 340 -18.49 1.60 13.02
C ILE A 340 -19.05 0.60 14.02
N GLN A 341 -20.24 0.90 14.53
CA GLN A 341 -21.04 -0.04 15.30
C GLN A 341 -22.43 -0.17 14.69
N VAL A 342 -22.79 -1.37 14.24
CA VAL A 342 -24.08 -1.64 13.61
C VAL A 342 -25.19 -1.58 14.66
N LYS A 343 -26.20 -0.74 14.40
CA LYS A 343 -27.33 -0.46 15.32
C LYS A 343 -28.14 -1.69 15.73
N GLN A 344 -28.03 -2.82 15.03
CA GLN A 344 -28.81 -4.04 15.30
C GLN A 344 -28.47 -4.73 16.64
N GLN A 345 -27.38 -4.34 17.33
CA GLN A 345 -26.99 -4.89 18.64
C GLN A 345 -27.38 -4.01 19.84
N GLN A 346 -28.19 -2.95 19.65
CA GLN A 346 -28.72 -2.16 20.76
C GLN A 346 -29.89 -2.89 21.47
N LYS A 347 -29.60 -4.03 22.11
CA LYS A 347 -30.39 -4.42 23.29
C LYS A 347 -30.14 -3.38 24.37
N LYS A 348 -31.15 -3.07 25.20
CA LYS A 348 -30.94 -2.31 26.44
C LYS A 348 -29.85 -3.02 27.23
N LEU A 349 -28.64 -2.47 27.24
CA LEU A 349 -27.56 -3.00 28.06
C LEU A 349 -27.99 -2.92 29.52
N SER A 350 -27.78 -4.03 30.23
CA SER A 350 -27.90 -4.05 31.69
C SER A 350 -26.84 -3.12 32.28
N PRO A 351 -27.03 -2.52 33.47
CA PRO A 351 -26.08 -1.57 34.07
C PRO A 351 -24.64 -2.10 34.26
N ASN A 352 -24.45 -3.42 34.18
CA ASN A 352 -23.17 -4.10 34.35
C ASN A 352 -22.62 -4.74 33.05
N GLU A 353 -23.25 -4.55 31.90
CA GLU A 353 -22.78 -5.11 30.62
C GLU A 353 -21.83 -4.12 29.92
N GLN A 354 -20.67 -4.61 29.48
CA GLN A 354 -19.75 -3.82 28.67
C GLN A 354 -20.39 -3.49 27.31
N PRO A 355 -20.18 -2.28 26.76
CA PRO A 355 -20.68 -1.94 25.43
C PRO A 355 -20.11 -2.94 24.40
N PRO A 356 -20.89 -3.31 23.37
CA PRO A 356 -20.39 -4.22 22.36
C PRO A 356 -19.16 -3.60 21.68
N LEU A 357 -18.16 -4.42 21.33
CA LEU A 357 -17.05 -3.94 20.52
C LEU A 357 -17.53 -3.44 19.14
N PRO A 358 -16.80 -2.51 18.51
CA PRO A 358 -17.10 -2.08 17.15
C PRO A 358 -17.03 -3.23 16.13
N ASP A 359 -17.82 -3.12 15.05
CA ASP A 359 -17.78 -4.09 13.95
C ASP A 359 -16.58 -3.85 13.04
N THR A 360 -16.23 -2.58 12.84
CA THR A 360 -15.07 -2.18 12.05
C THR A 360 -14.29 -1.11 12.82
N ILE A 361 -12.97 -1.24 12.84
CA ILE A 361 -12.03 -0.27 13.41
C ILE A 361 -10.96 0.03 12.35
N ILE A 362 -10.68 1.31 12.11
CA ILE A 362 -9.67 1.77 11.16
C ILE A 362 -8.73 2.74 11.86
N PHE A 363 -7.43 2.52 11.68
CA PHE A 363 -6.37 3.47 11.99
C PHE A 363 -5.80 3.96 10.66
N TYR A 364 -5.94 5.25 10.37
CA TYR A 364 -5.41 5.87 9.15
C TYR A 364 -4.83 7.25 9.50
N PRO A 365 -3.67 7.64 8.94
CA PRO A 365 -3.04 8.92 9.24
C PRO A 365 -3.96 10.10 8.90
N SER A 366 -4.06 11.02 9.85
CA SER A 366 -4.81 12.27 9.76
C SER A 366 -3.86 13.46 9.72
N LEU A 367 -4.35 14.66 9.37
CA LEU A 367 -3.55 15.88 9.44
C LEU A 367 -2.95 16.10 10.84
N LYS A 368 -3.71 15.82 11.91
CA LYS A 368 -3.25 15.93 13.31
C LYS A 368 -2.14 14.93 13.63
N SER A 369 -2.31 13.66 13.28
CA SER A 369 -1.31 12.62 13.57
C SER A 369 0.00 12.85 12.80
N ILE A 370 -0.08 13.33 11.55
CA ILE A 370 1.11 13.72 10.77
C ILE A 370 1.75 14.97 11.37
N TYR A 371 0.96 16.00 11.69
CA TYR A 371 1.49 17.24 12.28
C TYR A 371 2.23 16.98 13.60
N ASP A 372 1.67 16.18 14.51
CA ASP A 372 2.31 15.89 15.79
C ASP A 372 3.63 15.13 15.62
N ARG A 373 3.75 14.26 14.62
CA ARG A 373 5.01 13.57 14.30
C ARG A 373 6.03 14.51 13.64
N LEU A 374 5.59 15.49 12.84
CA LEU A 374 6.47 16.55 12.33
C LEU A 374 6.98 17.45 13.45
N GLN A 375 6.14 17.77 14.44
CA GLN A 375 6.56 18.51 15.64
C GLN A 375 7.57 17.69 16.46
N LEU A 376 7.34 16.38 16.63
CA LEU A 376 8.29 15.50 17.28
C LEU A 376 9.62 15.44 16.52
N ALA A 377 9.59 15.27 15.19
CA ALA A 377 10.80 15.24 14.37
C ALA A 377 11.59 16.56 14.49
N THR A 378 10.89 17.70 14.51
CA THR A 378 11.48 19.02 14.74
C THR A 378 12.13 19.11 16.13
N LYS A 379 11.43 18.65 17.17
CA LYS A 379 11.93 18.64 18.56
C LYS A 379 13.17 17.76 18.72
N LEU A 380 13.22 16.61 18.07
CA LEU A 380 14.35 15.69 18.09
C LEU A 380 15.47 16.11 17.11
N ASN A 381 15.24 17.17 16.31
CA ASN A 381 16.11 17.58 15.21
C ASN A 381 16.48 16.43 14.26
N VAL A 382 15.47 15.65 13.85
CA VAL A 382 15.60 14.52 12.92
C VAL A 382 14.88 14.83 11.60
N GLY A 383 15.32 14.21 10.51
CA GLY A 383 14.57 14.23 9.26
C GLY A 383 13.39 13.26 9.29
N ILE A 384 12.72 13.08 8.15
CA ILE A 384 11.61 12.13 8.02
C ILE A 384 11.73 11.28 6.76
N THR A 385 11.14 10.08 6.81
CA THR A 385 10.87 9.25 5.65
C THR A 385 9.37 8.96 5.52
N ILE A 386 8.83 8.93 4.31
CA ILE A 386 7.40 8.69 4.07
C ILE A 386 7.19 7.44 3.23
N TRP A 387 6.50 6.45 3.81
CA TRP A 387 6.04 5.24 3.12
C TRP A 387 4.51 5.27 2.94
N GLU A 388 3.97 5.51 1.77
CA GLU A 388 4.59 5.98 0.52
C GLU A 388 3.65 7.04 -0.10
N ILE A 389 4.10 7.80 -1.10
CA ILE A 389 3.34 8.98 -1.57
C ILE A 389 2.33 8.69 -2.70
N GLY A 390 2.00 7.42 -2.91
CA GLY A 390 1.06 6.88 -3.90
C GLY A 390 -0.40 7.28 -3.76
N GLU A 391 -0.71 8.30 -2.96
CA GLU A 391 -2.07 8.61 -2.55
C GLU A 391 -2.75 9.69 -3.41
N LEU A 392 -3.96 9.32 -3.89
CA LEU A 392 -5.03 10.14 -4.48
C LEU A 392 -4.84 10.80 -5.88
N LYS A 393 -5.51 10.22 -6.88
CA LYS A 393 -6.65 10.84 -7.61
C LYS A 393 -7.55 9.78 -8.26
N LYS A 394 -8.86 9.96 -8.22
CA LYS A 394 -9.83 9.11 -8.94
C LYS A 394 -9.76 9.41 -10.43
N ALA A 395 -9.74 8.38 -11.27
CA ALA A 395 -10.05 8.47 -12.68
C ALA A 395 -11.44 9.12 -12.87
N LYS A 396 -11.56 10.02 -13.84
CA LYS A 396 -12.86 10.56 -14.25
C LYS A 396 -13.69 9.41 -14.82
N LYS A 397 -14.78 9.05 -14.12
CA LYS A 397 -15.81 8.15 -14.63
C LYS A 397 -16.54 8.88 -15.76
N THR A 398 -16.29 8.49 -17.00
CA THR A 398 -17.12 8.90 -18.15
C THR A 398 -17.97 7.69 -18.50
N ILE A 399 -19.23 7.68 -18.07
CA ILE A 399 -20.21 6.72 -18.56
C ILE A 399 -20.68 7.26 -19.91
N ASN A 400 -20.19 6.67 -21.01
CA ASN A 400 -20.88 6.77 -22.29
C ASN A 400 -21.74 5.51 -22.43
N ASN A 401 -23.02 5.73 -22.77
CA ASN A 401 -24.06 4.70 -22.83
C ASN A 401 -23.60 3.47 -23.65
N ASP A 402 -23.87 2.30 -23.07
CA ASP A 402 -23.81 0.94 -23.64
C ASP A 402 -22.45 0.33 -24.01
N GLN A 403 -21.32 0.96 -23.65
CA GLN A 403 -20.00 0.32 -23.77
C GLN A 403 -19.14 0.57 -22.53
N TYR A 404 -18.91 -0.50 -21.75
CA TYR A 404 -17.98 -0.45 -20.61
C TYR A 404 -16.56 -0.32 -21.15
N SER A 405 -15.92 0.81 -20.85
CA SER A 405 -14.52 1.05 -21.17
C SER A 405 -13.79 1.57 -19.95
N TRP A 406 -12.56 1.11 -19.76
CA TRP A 406 -11.62 1.72 -18.84
C TRP A 406 -10.97 2.92 -19.52
N THR A 407 -10.95 4.05 -18.81
CA THR A 407 -10.31 5.27 -19.31
C THR A 407 -9.13 5.63 -18.42
N ILE A 408 -7.94 5.67 -19.00
CA ILE A 408 -6.71 6.10 -18.33
C ILE A 408 -6.26 7.44 -18.91
N ALA A 409 -5.80 8.36 -18.04
CA ALA A 409 -5.21 9.62 -18.46
C ALA A 409 -3.69 9.51 -18.41
N ARG A 410 -3.00 9.56 -19.56
CA ARG A 410 -1.54 9.47 -19.69
C ARG A 410 -1.05 10.52 -20.70
N PHE A 411 0.07 11.19 -20.42
CA PHE A 411 0.67 12.22 -21.30
C PHE A 411 -0.28 13.37 -21.71
N GLY A 412 -1.23 13.74 -20.85
CA GLY A 412 -2.23 14.77 -21.15
C GLY A 412 -3.32 14.32 -22.15
N LYS A 413 -3.40 13.02 -22.47
CA LYS A 413 -4.45 12.42 -23.30
C LYS A 413 -5.19 11.32 -22.53
N ASN A 414 -6.46 11.12 -22.89
CA ASN A 414 -7.27 10.03 -22.35
C ASN A 414 -7.27 8.88 -23.36
N TYR A 415 -7.02 7.67 -22.87
CA TYR A 415 -7.08 6.43 -23.64
C TYR A 415 -8.21 5.58 -23.06
N SER A 416 -9.11 5.10 -23.92
CA SER A 416 -10.24 4.26 -23.52
C SER A 416 -10.13 2.89 -24.18
N PHE A 417 -10.29 1.82 -23.41
CA PHE A 417 -10.24 0.44 -23.90
C PHE A 417 -11.36 -0.40 -23.28
N ASP A 418 -11.89 -1.34 -24.06
CA ASP A 418 -12.98 -2.25 -23.68
C ASP A 418 -12.57 -3.73 -23.71
N TYR A 419 -11.32 -4.03 -24.06
CA TYR A 419 -10.71 -5.34 -23.91
C TYR A 419 -9.67 -5.30 -22.80
N VAL A 420 -9.72 -6.29 -21.92
CA VAL A 420 -8.82 -6.38 -20.77
C VAL A 420 -8.29 -7.79 -20.63
N TRP A 421 -7.15 -7.90 -19.97
CA TRP A 421 -6.53 -9.16 -19.58
C TRP A 421 -6.40 -9.11 -18.06
N ILE A 422 -6.92 -10.14 -17.40
CA ILE A 422 -6.73 -10.41 -15.96
C ILE A 422 -6.04 -11.77 -15.73
N GLN A 423 -5.25 -11.87 -14.67
CA GLN A 423 -4.56 -13.11 -14.27
C GLN A 423 -4.73 -13.34 -12.77
N GLY A 424 -4.98 -14.58 -12.36
CA GLY A 424 -5.33 -14.88 -10.97
C GLY A 424 -5.64 -16.34 -10.74
N LEU A 425 -5.96 -16.67 -9.49
CA LEU A 425 -6.39 -18.01 -9.11
C LEU A 425 -7.82 -18.25 -9.57
N CYS A 426 -8.07 -19.35 -10.26
CA CYS A 426 -9.42 -19.82 -10.54
C CYS A 426 -10.05 -20.30 -9.23
N VAL A 427 -10.95 -19.50 -8.64
CA VAL A 427 -11.55 -19.78 -7.33
C VAL A 427 -12.90 -20.49 -7.41
N ASN A 428 -13.57 -20.44 -8.56
CA ASN A 428 -14.79 -21.19 -8.79
C ASN A 428 -15.03 -21.47 -10.28
N ILE A 429 -15.53 -22.66 -10.62
CA ILE A 429 -15.97 -23.00 -11.97
C ILE A 429 -17.43 -23.45 -11.95
N ASN A 430 -18.26 -22.82 -12.79
CA ASN A 430 -19.63 -23.24 -13.03
C ASN A 430 -19.82 -23.60 -14.51
N LYS A 431 -19.71 -24.90 -14.80
CA LYS A 431 -19.81 -25.45 -16.15
C LYS A 431 -21.22 -25.32 -16.74
N ASN A 432 -22.25 -25.31 -15.90
CA ASN A 432 -23.65 -25.18 -16.34
C ASN A 432 -23.95 -23.76 -16.82
N ASP A 433 -23.41 -22.76 -16.13
CA ASP A 433 -23.57 -21.34 -16.47
C ASP A 433 -22.48 -20.81 -17.40
N ASP A 434 -21.59 -21.69 -17.90
CA ASP A 434 -20.43 -21.36 -18.72
C ASP A 434 -19.58 -20.20 -18.16
N THR A 435 -19.30 -20.27 -16.85
CA THR A 435 -18.59 -19.20 -16.13
C THR A 435 -17.48 -19.73 -15.24
N LEU A 436 -16.47 -18.89 -15.03
CA LEU A 436 -15.47 -19.09 -13.99
C LEU A 436 -15.22 -17.78 -13.21
N LEU A 437 -14.77 -17.91 -11.97
CA LEU A 437 -14.33 -16.80 -11.13
C LEU A 437 -12.82 -16.85 -10.94
N ILE A 438 -12.18 -15.70 -11.11
CA ILE A 438 -10.75 -15.49 -10.95
C ILE A 438 -10.48 -14.46 -9.86
N GLU A 439 -9.55 -14.74 -8.95
CA GLU A 439 -9.12 -13.85 -7.86
C GLU A 439 -7.65 -13.45 -8.06
N ASP A 440 -7.38 -12.16 -8.21
CA ASP A 440 -6.04 -11.61 -8.54
C ASP A 440 -5.36 -10.89 -7.36
N SER A 441 -5.78 -11.20 -6.12
CA SER A 441 -5.41 -10.50 -4.87
C SER A 441 -5.93 -9.05 -4.71
N THR A 442 -6.40 -8.42 -5.78
CA THR A 442 -7.00 -7.08 -5.76
C THR A 442 -8.53 -7.10 -5.89
N GLY A 443 -9.10 -8.17 -6.44
CA GLY A 443 -10.54 -8.36 -6.56
C GLY A 443 -10.96 -9.67 -7.21
N LEU A 444 -12.25 -9.76 -7.55
CA LEU A 444 -12.84 -10.89 -8.26
C LEU A 444 -13.22 -10.49 -9.70
N GLY A 445 -12.81 -11.32 -10.66
CA GLY A 445 -13.30 -11.30 -12.03
C GLY A 445 -14.25 -12.48 -12.26
N LYS A 446 -15.42 -12.22 -12.86
CA LYS A 446 -16.32 -13.25 -13.38
C LYS A 446 -16.20 -13.28 -14.90
N VAL A 447 -15.91 -14.46 -15.43
CA VAL A 447 -15.69 -14.66 -16.85
C VAL A 447 -16.84 -15.48 -17.39
N HIS A 448 -17.49 -15.00 -18.45
CA HIS A 448 -18.57 -15.66 -19.17
C HIS A 448 -18.08 -16.24 -20.49
N ASN A 449 -18.86 -17.15 -21.06
CA ASN A 449 -18.65 -17.76 -22.38
C ASN A 449 -17.30 -18.49 -22.49
N CYS A 450 -16.88 -19.16 -21.42
CA CYS A 450 -15.59 -19.83 -21.35
C CYS A 450 -15.49 -20.96 -22.40
N THR A 451 -16.60 -21.64 -22.73
CA THR A 451 -16.66 -22.72 -23.73
C THR A 451 -16.38 -22.29 -25.17
N ARG A 452 -16.31 -20.97 -25.45
CA ARG A 452 -15.75 -20.48 -26.72
C ARG A 452 -14.33 -20.98 -26.94
N MET A 453 -13.63 -21.30 -25.86
CA MET A 453 -12.38 -22.04 -25.90
C MET A 453 -12.63 -23.55 -25.87
N PRO A 454 -12.23 -24.28 -26.93
CA PRO A 454 -12.33 -25.74 -26.94
C PRO A 454 -11.61 -26.34 -25.74
N ASN A 455 -12.23 -27.34 -25.11
CA ASN A 455 -11.63 -28.13 -24.03
C ASN A 455 -11.29 -27.34 -22.75
N VAL A 456 -11.83 -26.12 -22.57
CA VAL A 456 -11.54 -25.29 -21.38
C VAL A 456 -11.79 -26.05 -20.06
N TRP A 457 -12.85 -26.84 -19.98
CA TRP A 457 -13.24 -27.60 -18.78
C TRP A 457 -12.47 -28.89 -18.55
N THR A 458 -11.62 -29.29 -19.49
CA THR A 458 -10.64 -30.38 -19.29
C THR A 458 -9.24 -29.84 -19.01
N LEU A 459 -9.00 -28.54 -19.24
CA LEU A 459 -7.70 -27.88 -19.07
C LEU A 459 -7.61 -27.02 -17.80
N ILE A 460 -8.74 -26.64 -17.21
CA ILE A 460 -8.83 -25.72 -16.08
C ILE A 460 -9.63 -26.33 -14.95
N GLU A 461 -9.06 -26.26 -13.74
CA GLU A 461 -9.66 -26.71 -12.50
C GLU A 461 -9.58 -25.60 -11.44
N GLU A 462 -10.42 -25.68 -10.41
CA GLU A 462 -10.34 -24.76 -9.28
C GLU A 462 -8.97 -24.89 -8.59
N GLY A 463 -8.37 -23.75 -8.24
CA GLY A 463 -7.01 -23.65 -7.73
C GLY A 463 -5.94 -23.46 -8.81
N HIS A 464 -6.24 -23.67 -10.09
CA HIS A 464 -5.30 -23.35 -11.16
C HIS A 464 -5.09 -21.84 -11.27
N TYR A 465 -3.83 -21.46 -11.42
CA TYR A 465 -3.50 -20.10 -11.81
C TYR A 465 -3.72 -19.93 -13.31
N ILE A 466 -4.61 -19.02 -13.68
CA ILE A 466 -5.08 -18.86 -15.05
C ILE A 466 -4.98 -17.41 -15.51
N MET A 467 -5.00 -17.25 -16.81
CA MET A 467 -4.96 -16.01 -17.53
C MET A 467 -6.21 -15.89 -18.38
N VAL A 468 -6.88 -14.74 -18.36
CA VAL A 468 -8.10 -14.50 -19.13
C VAL A 468 -7.99 -13.18 -19.87
N ALA A 469 -8.13 -13.20 -21.19
CA ALA A 469 -8.33 -12.02 -22.02
C ALA A 469 -9.78 -12.00 -22.53
N GLY A 470 -10.47 -10.88 -22.36
CA GLY A 470 -11.88 -10.78 -22.66
C GLY A 470 -12.38 -9.36 -22.84
N LYS A 471 -13.57 -9.23 -23.42
CA LYS A 471 -14.26 -7.96 -23.54
C LYS A 471 -14.94 -7.62 -22.21
N LEU A 472 -14.82 -6.38 -21.79
CA LEU A 472 -15.40 -5.90 -20.55
C LEU A 472 -16.93 -5.77 -20.71
N LEU A 473 -17.66 -6.53 -19.92
CA LEU A 473 -19.13 -6.48 -19.82
C LEU A 473 -19.60 -5.73 -18.57
N SER A 474 -18.73 -5.59 -17.57
CA SER A 474 -18.94 -4.74 -16.40
C SER A 474 -17.58 -4.47 -15.76
N ILE A 475 -17.36 -3.24 -15.30
CA ILE A 475 -16.16 -2.87 -14.54
C ILE A 475 -16.23 -3.32 -13.07
N GLY A 476 -17.30 -4.03 -12.67
CA GLY A 476 -17.55 -4.37 -11.28
C GLY A 476 -17.76 -3.13 -10.41
N ASP A 477 -17.78 -3.36 -9.10
CA ASP A 477 -17.61 -2.30 -8.11
C ASP A 477 -16.41 -2.69 -7.24
N SER A 478 -15.31 -1.93 -7.33
CA SER A 478 -14.08 -2.21 -6.60
C SER A 478 -14.27 -2.18 -5.07
N LEU A 479 -15.43 -1.70 -4.60
CA LEU A 479 -15.76 -1.56 -3.19
C LEU A 479 -16.68 -2.67 -2.62
N ALA A 480 -17.18 -3.57 -3.46
CA ALA A 480 -18.05 -4.65 -3.01
C ALA A 480 -17.51 -6.00 -3.50
N SER A 481 -17.11 -6.90 -2.59
CA SER A 481 -16.71 -8.27 -2.92
C SER A 481 -17.83 -9.10 -3.57
N THR A 482 -19.00 -8.50 -3.76
CA THR A 482 -20.21 -9.09 -4.34
C THR A 482 -20.46 -8.67 -5.80
N SER A 483 -19.67 -7.74 -6.36
CA SER A 483 -19.87 -7.23 -7.73
C SER A 483 -18.58 -7.33 -8.55
N PRO A 484 -18.26 -8.53 -9.10
CA PRO A 484 -17.02 -8.77 -9.82
C PRO A 484 -16.93 -7.95 -11.12
N VAL A 485 -15.69 -7.74 -11.59
CA VAL A 485 -15.45 -7.34 -12.99
C VAL A 485 -15.99 -8.46 -13.88
N ILE A 486 -16.81 -8.14 -14.87
CA ILE A 486 -17.41 -9.16 -15.74
C ILE A 486 -16.75 -9.10 -17.11
N LEU A 487 -16.21 -10.23 -17.55
CA LEU A 487 -15.57 -10.40 -18.86
C LEU A 487 -16.35 -11.37 -19.74
N ASP A 488 -16.44 -11.05 -21.02
CA ASP A 488 -16.76 -12.02 -22.07
C ASP A 488 -15.46 -12.64 -22.58
N ALA A 489 -15.27 -13.95 -22.36
CA ALA A 489 -14.02 -14.62 -22.69
C ALA A 489 -13.73 -14.58 -24.19
N TYR A 490 -12.50 -14.17 -24.52
CA TYR A 490 -11.91 -14.36 -25.84
C TYR A 490 -10.81 -15.42 -25.81
N LYS A 491 -9.98 -15.40 -24.75
CA LYS A 491 -8.95 -16.41 -24.49
C LYS A 491 -8.83 -16.65 -22.99
N ILE A 492 -8.55 -17.90 -22.64
CA ILE A 492 -8.32 -18.43 -21.30
C ILE A 492 -7.14 -19.40 -21.41
N GLN A 493 -6.13 -19.24 -20.57
CA GLN A 493 -4.96 -20.10 -20.57
C GLN A 493 -4.62 -20.51 -19.14
N CYS A 494 -4.51 -21.81 -18.90
CA CYS A 494 -3.91 -22.33 -17.67
C CYS A 494 -2.41 -22.08 -17.72
N ILE A 495 -1.86 -21.44 -16.68
CA ILE A 495 -0.44 -21.13 -16.55
C ILE A 495 0.16 -21.73 -15.27
N ASN A 496 -0.56 -22.67 -14.66
CA ASN A 496 -0.21 -23.31 -13.40
C ASN A 496 1.16 -24.01 -13.42
N ASP A 497 1.51 -24.59 -14.58
CA ASP A 497 2.74 -25.38 -14.76
C ASP A 497 3.84 -24.64 -15.52
N LEU A 498 3.66 -23.33 -15.79
CA LEU A 498 4.71 -22.53 -16.44
C LEU A 498 5.79 -22.17 -15.40
N PRO A 499 7.05 -22.61 -15.59
CA PRO A 499 8.13 -22.19 -14.73
C PRO A 499 8.33 -20.68 -14.91
N LYS A 500 8.29 -19.94 -13.79
CA LYS A 500 8.46 -18.48 -13.71
C LYS A 500 7.29 -17.66 -14.29
N THR A 501 6.10 -17.81 -13.69
CA THR A 501 4.92 -16.97 -13.98
C THR A 501 5.18 -15.46 -13.86
N GLU A 502 6.18 -15.07 -13.06
CA GLU A 502 6.73 -13.72 -12.92
C GLU A 502 7.42 -13.16 -14.20
N ILE A 503 7.83 -14.01 -15.15
CA ILE A 503 8.33 -13.58 -16.48
C ILE A 503 7.19 -13.16 -17.42
N ILE A 504 5.96 -13.57 -17.11
CA ILE A 504 4.78 -13.31 -17.93
C ILE A 504 4.04 -12.05 -17.46
N TRP A 505 4.37 -11.53 -16.27
CA TRP A 505 3.84 -10.27 -15.72
C TRP A 505 3.99 -9.07 -16.65
N PRO A 506 5.12 -8.87 -17.38
CA PRO A 506 5.24 -7.80 -18.37
C PRO A 506 4.24 -7.89 -19.55
N TYR A 507 3.53 -9.02 -19.66
CA TYR A 507 2.51 -9.22 -20.67
C TYR A 507 1.08 -9.08 -20.12
N GLU A 508 0.86 -8.82 -18.83
CA GLU A 508 -0.47 -8.43 -18.34
C GLU A 508 -0.93 -7.14 -19.07
N VAL A 509 -2.23 -6.88 -19.30
CA VAL A 509 -2.66 -5.66 -20.05
C VAL A 509 -2.22 -4.35 -19.37
N ILE A 510 -1.90 -4.42 -18.08
CA ILE A 510 -1.27 -3.31 -17.34
C ILE A 510 0.18 -3.07 -17.78
N ASP A 511 0.90 -4.12 -18.23
CA ASP A 511 2.33 -4.08 -18.59
C ASP A 511 2.66 -4.32 -20.09
N ILE A 512 1.77 -4.86 -20.93
CA ILE A 512 1.99 -4.95 -22.41
C ILE A 512 2.26 -3.58 -23.02
N HIS A 513 1.72 -2.52 -22.42
CA HIS A 513 1.98 -1.16 -22.86
C HIS A 513 3.41 -0.68 -22.61
N GLN A 514 4.21 -1.36 -21.78
CA GLN A 514 5.65 -1.10 -21.67
C GLN A 514 6.44 -1.70 -22.85
N GLN A 515 5.97 -2.79 -23.48
CA GLN A 515 6.71 -3.49 -24.54
C GLN A 515 6.47 -2.99 -25.98
N VAL A 516 5.50 -2.11 -26.23
CA VAL A 516 5.31 -1.52 -27.58
C VAL A 516 6.37 -0.43 -27.91
N TYR A 517 7.36 -0.23 -27.05
CA TYR A 517 8.47 0.71 -27.31
C TYR A 517 9.72 0.11 -27.98
N TYR A 518 9.68 -1.13 -28.48
CA TYR A 518 10.78 -1.71 -29.27
C TYR A 518 10.37 -2.35 -30.61
N ALA A 519 9.53 -1.66 -31.38
CA ALA A 519 9.45 -1.85 -32.85
C ALA A 519 9.37 -0.51 -33.57
#